data_AF-A0AB35I199-F1
#
_entry.id   AF-A0AB35I199-F1
#
_cell.length_a   1.000
_cell.length_b   1.000
_cell.length_c   1.000
_cell.angle_alpha   90.00
_cell.angle_beta   90.00
_cell.angle_gamma   90.00
#
_symmetry.space_group_name_H-M   'P 1'
#
loop_
_entity.id
_entity.type
_entity.pdbx_description
1 polymer ?
#
loop_
_entity_poly.entity_id
_entity_poly.type
_entity_poly.pdbx_seq_one_letter_code
_entity_poly.pdbx_strand_id
1 'polypeptide(L)'
;YVPNPVGWVDPYGLTCKEEVLGSSATKGAGNVKPGEFSVVDWSGYPASVPKPQGPFRLLEGTEYDAARKAANKANNQIRKANNLRGKPVDVHEIKPVKFGGSPTDPSNKIILDRSLHRQQVTPWWNQLQKDIGG
;
A
#
# COMPACT_ATOMS: atom_id res chain seq x y z
N TYR A 1 -21.21 16.52 13.17
CA TYR A 1 -20.31 16.22 12.05
C TYR A 1 -19.26 17.32 12.03
N VAL A 2 -18.05 17.01 12.47
CA VAL A 2 -16.93 17.95 12.54
C VAL A 2 -15.89 17.42 11.55
N PRO A 3 -15.49 18.19 10.52
CA PRO A 3 -14.48 17.74 9.59
C PRO A 3 -13.13 17.70 10.31
N ASN A 4 -12.47 16.55 10.19
CA ASN A 4 -11.15 16.25 10.74
C ASN A 4 -10.09 17.16 10.11
N PRO A 5 -9.44 18.09 10.83
CA PRO A 5 -8.34 18.89 10.31
C PRO A 5 -7.04 18.37 10.95
N VAL A 6 -6.41 17.40 10.32
CA VAL A 6 -5.01 17.08 10.63
C VAL A 6 -4.24 17.10 9.32
N GLY A 7 -3.80 18.32 8.97
CA GLY A 7 -2.73 18.51 8.02
C GLY A 7 -1.47 17.84 8.55
N TRP A 8 -1.02 16.81 7.83
CA TRP A 8 0.31 16.26 8.02
C TRP A 8 1.33 17.29 7.54
N VAL A 9 2.07 17.86 8.48
CA VAL A 9 3.26 18.69 8.21
C VAL A 9 4.44 17.75 8.00
N ASP A 10 5.09 17.86 6.85
CA ASP A 10 6.29 17.10 6.49
C ASP A 10 7.52 17.62 7.27
N PRO A 11 8.22 16.78 8.06
CA PRO A 11 9.40 17.20 8.83
C PRO A 11 10.71 17.26 8.03
N TYR A 12 10.72 16.96 6.72
CA TYR A 12 11.98 16.89 5.94
C TYR A 12 12.24 18.02 4.94
N GLY A 13 11.38 19.04 4.84
CA GLY A 13 11.76 20.32 4.22
C GLY A 13 12.36 20.26 2.81
N LEU A 14 11.97 19.30 1.97
CA LEU A 14 12.31 19.30 0.55
C LEU A 14 11.16 19.94 -0.24
N THR A 15 11.18 21.27 -0.33
CA THR A 15 10.35 22.00 -1.29
C THR A 15 10.90 21.75 -2.71
N CYS A 16 10.26 20.87 -3.47
CA CYS A 16 10.41 20.85 -4.92
C CYS A 16 9.45 21.89 -5.50
N LYS A 17 10.02 22.84 -6.23
CA LYS A 17 9.35 23.95 -6.90
C LYS A 17 8.14 23.50 -7.73
N GLU A 18 7.11 24.30 -7.61
CA GLU A 18 5.92 24.37 -8.45
C GLU A 18 6.34 24.62 -9.92
N GLU A 19 6.15 23.62 -10.78
CA GLU A 19 5.97 23.88 -12.21
C GLU A 19 4.58 23.39 -12.61
N VAL A 20 3.79 24.38 -13.03
CA VAL A 20 2.41 24.28 -13.47
C VAL A 20 2.40 23.67 -14.87
N LEU A 21 1.89 22.45 -15.02
CA LEU A 21 1.29 22.02 -16.29
C LEU A 21 0.10 21.10 -16.01
N GLY A 22 -1.09 21.62 -16.27
CA GLY A 22 -2.32 20.86 -16.22
C GLY A 22 -2.35 19.75 -17.25
N SER A 23 -2.97 18.63 -16.87
CA SER A 23 -3.79 17.88 -17.80
C SER A 23 -4.64 16.87 -17.04
N SER A 24 -5.94 17.09 -17.13
CA SER A 24 -6.95 16.05 -16.97
C SER A 24 -6.61 14.93 -17.93
N ALA A 25 -6.19 13.78 -17.41
CA ALA A 25 -5.98 12.58 -18.21
C ALA A 25 -6.45 11.36 -17.42
N THR A 26 -7.66 10.89 -17.76
CA THR A 26 -7.96 9.47 -17.81
C THR A 26 -6.77 8.72 -18.41
N LYS A 27 -6.04 7.93 -17.62
CA LYS A 27 -4.96 7.08 -18.12
C LYS A 27 -5.22 5.63 -17.73
N GLY A 28 -6.24 5.07 -18.35
CA GLY A 28 -6.31 3.63 -18.59
C GLY A 28 -5.22 3.23 -19.59
N ALA A 29 -4.65 2.05 -19.38
CA ALA A 29 -3.72 1.35 -20.29
C ALA A 29 -2.37 2.04 -20.55
N GLY A 30 -1.58 2.29 -19.51
CA GLY A 30 -0.14 2.47 -19.66
C GLY A 30 0.55 1.12 -19.83
N ASN A 31 1.07 0.83 -21.02
CA ASN A 31 2.08 -0.19 -21.37
C ASN A 31 2.30 -1.30 -20.31
N VAL A 32 1.32 -2.21 -20.18
CA VAL A 32 1.36 -3.32 -19.22
C VAL A 32 2.47 -4.29 -19.66
N LYS A 33 3.51 -4.44 -18.85
CA LYS A 33 4.59 -5.40 -19.16
C LYS A 33 4.08 -6.83 -18.98
N PRO A 34 4.66 -7.83 -19.67
CA PRO A 34 4.36 -9.23 -19.38
C PRO A 34 4.50 -9.53 -17.88
N GLY A 35 3.47 -10.11 -17.28
CA GLY A 35 3.39 -10.37 -15.83
C GLY A 35 2.80 -9.24 -14.99
N GLU A 36 2.42 -8.11 -15.59
CA GLU A 36 1.68 -7.04 -14.92
C GLU A 36 0.16 -7.15 -15.16
N PHE A 37 -0.64 -6.70 -14.19
CA PHE A 37 -2.10 -6.67 -14.26
C PHE A 37 -2.69 -5.45 -13.54
N SER A 38 -3.98 -5.20 -13.72
CA SER A 38 -4.75 -4.17 -13.01
C SER A 38 -6.00 -4.77 -12.38
N VAL A 39 -6.34 -4.32 -11.18
CA VAL A 39 -7.59 -4.70 -10.52
C VAL A 39 -8.66 -3.67 -10.90
N VAL A 40 -9.69 -4.14 -11.61
CA VAL A 40 -10.84 -3.31 -12.00
C VAL A 40 -12.02 -3.46 -11.05
N ASP A 41 -12.23 -4.64 -10.50
CA ASP A 41 -13.25 -4.91 -9.50
C ASP A 41 -12.64 -4.94 -8.10
N TRP A 42 -13.07 -3.99 -7.27
CA TRP A 42 -12.65 -3.85 -5.87
C TRP A 42 -13.77 -4.24 -4.90
N SER A 43 -14.76 -5.00 -5.36
CA SER A 43 -15.84 -5.51 -4.54
C SER A 43 -15.30 -6.26 -3.32
N GLY A 44 -15.87 -5.99 -2.15
CA GLY A 44 -15.43 -6.55 -0.88
C GLY A 44 -14.17 -5.93 -0.27
N TYR A 45 -13.47 -5.03 -0.97
CA TYR A 45 -12.34 -4.31 -0.36
C TYR A 45 -12.84 -3.21 0.60
N PRO A 46 -12.27 -3.09 1.81
CA PRO A 46 -12.76 -2.12 2.80
C PRO A 46 -12.67 -0.67 2.32
N ALA A 47 -13.78 0.07 2.39
CA ALA A 47 -13.84 1.47 1.95
C ALA A 47 -12.94 2.41 2.77
N SER A 48 -12.61 2.04 4.01
CA SER A 48 -11.73 2.82 4.90
C SER A 48 -10.24 2.64 4.60
N VAL A 49 -9.87 1.76 3.67
CA VAL A 49 -8.47 1.50 3.30
C VAL A 49 -8.25 2.04 1.88
N PRO A 50 -7.21 2.85 1.66
CA PRO A 50 -6.94 3.40 0.33
C PRO A 50 -6.63 2.27 -0.66
N LYS A 51 -7.22 2.35 -1.85
CA LYS A 51 -6.97 1.39 -2.94
C LYS A 51 -5.63 1.74 -3.61
N PRO A 52 -4.66 0.84 -3.68
CA PRO A 52 -3.42 1.10 -4.39
C PRO A 52 -3.67 1.21 -5.90
N GLN A 53 -2.84 2.01 -6.56
CA GLN A 53 -2.84 2.12 -8.02
C GLN A 53 -1.93 1.07 -8.65
N GLY A 54 -2.31 0.63 -9.86
CA GLY A 54 -1.52 -0.30 -10.69
C GLY A 54 -0.35 0.39 -11.40
N PRO A 55 0.42 -0.37 -12.21
CA PRO A 55 0.26 -1.80 -12.48
C PRO A 55 0.70 -2.67 -11.29
N PHE A 56 0.07 -3.83 -11.11
CA PHE A 56 0.45 -4.87 -10.13
C PHE A 56 1.27 -5.94 -10.81
N ARG A 57 2.17 -6.60 -10.09
CA ARG A 57 2.88 -7.80 -10.56
C ARG A 57 3.09 -8.76 -9.41
N LEU A 58 3.01 -10.06 -9.65
CA LEU A 58 3.25 -11.05 -8.61
C LEU A 58 4.77 -11.23 -8.42
N LEU A 59 5.27 -10.98 -7.21
CA LEU A 59 6.66 -11.27 -6.86
C LEU A 59 6.80 -12.70 -6.36
N GLU A 60 7.89 -13.37 -6.74
CA GLU A 60 8.17 -14.75 -6.32
C GLU A 60 9.63 -14.96 -5.95
N GLY A 61 9.91 -16.09 -5.29
CA GLY A 61 11.25 -16.52 -4.93
C GLY A 61 12.08 -15.46 -4.23
N THR A 62 13.34 -15.34 -4.66
CA THR A 62 14.34 -14.46 -4.05
C THR A 62 13.96 -12.98 -4.10
N GLU A 63 13.25 -12.54 -5.14
CA GLU A 63 12.79 -11.16 -5.27
C GLU A 63 11.74 -10.85 -4.19
N TYR A 64 10.75 -11.73 -4.02
CA TYR A 64 9.76 -11.59 -2.97
C TYR A 64 10.38 -11.64 -1.58
N ASP A 65 11.30 -12.57 -1.32
CA ASP A 65 11.95 -12.72 -0.01
C ASP A 65 12.75 -11.48 0.38
N ALA A 66 13.53 -10.93 -0.56
CA ALA A 66 14.29 -9.71 -0.36
C ALA A 66 13.37 -8.52 -0.04
N ALA A 67 12.31 -8.36 -0.84
CA ALA A 67 11.35 -7.27 -0.65
C ALA A 67 10.57 -7.44 0.67
N ARG A 68 10.19 -8.67 1.04
CA ARG A 68 9.51 -8.96 2.31
C ARG A 68 10.40 -8.69 3.51
N LYS A 69 11.69 -9.04 3.44
CA LYS A 69 12.68 -8.72 4.48
C LYS A 69 12.84 -7.21 4.65
N ALA A 70 12.92 -6.45 3.56
CA ALA A 70 12.97 -4.99 3.59
C ALA A 70 11.70 -4.39 4.22
N ALA A 71 10.52 -4.89 3.86
CA ALA A 71 9.26 -4.44 4.44
C ALA A 71 9.16 -4.74 5.94
N ASN A 72 9.58 -5.92 6.38
CA ASN A 72 9.60 -6.26 7.81
C ASN A 72 10.49 -5.30 8.61
N LYS A 73 11.65 -4.92 8.06
CA LYS A 73 12.55 -3.93 8.68
C LYS A 73 11.88 -2.56 8.78
N ALA A 74 11.30 -2.06 7.69
CA ALA A 74 10.60 -0.77 7.66
C ALA A 74 9.39 -0.75 8.63
N ASN A 75 8.57 -1.80 8.60
CA ASN A 75 7.41 -1.92 9.49
C ASN A 75 7.83 -1.96 10.96
N ASN A 76 8.95 -2.61 11.31
CA ASN A 76 9.47 -2.61 12.68
C ASN A 76 9.96 -1.22 13.11
N GLN A 77 10.60 -0.46 12.22
CA GLN A 77 11.00 0.93 12.49
C GLN A 77 9.77 1.80 12.76
N ILE A 78 8.72 1.70 11.94
CA ILE A 78 7.46 2.44 12.13
C ILE A 78 6.79 2.06 13.47
N ARG A 79 6.73 0.77 13.80
CA ARG A 79 6.17 0.30 15.08
C ARG A 79 6.93 0.87 16.28
N LYS A 80 8.27 0.95 16.20
CA LYS A 80 9.11 1.52 17.25
C LYS A 80 8.89 3.04 17.35
N ALA A 81 8.96 3.76 16.23
CA ALA A 81 8.82 5.20 16.18
C ALA A 81 7.46 5.70 16.70
N ASN A 82 6.38 4.94 16.44
CA ASN A 82 5.01 5.30 16.83
C ASN A 82 4.54 4.62 18.13
N ASN A 83 5.44 3.91 18.83
CA ASN A 83 5.14 3.15 20.04
C ASN A 83 3.87 2.28 19.91
N LEU A 84 3.84 1.43 18.88
CA LEU A 84 2.65 0.62 18.53
C LEU A 84 2.62 -0.76 19.19
N ARG A 85 3.67 -1.13 19.93
CA ARG A 85 3.76 -2.44 20.59
C ARG A 85 2.65 -2.56 21.65
N GLY A 86 1.93 -3.67 21.64
CA GLY A 86 0.79 -3.93 22.53
C GLY A 86 -0.52 -3.24 22.14
N LYS A 87 -0.50 -2.26 21.25
CA LYS A 87 -1.73 -1.60 20.75
C LYS A 87 -2.48 -2.54 19.80
N PRO A 88 -3.81 -2.43 19.67
CA PRO A 88 -4.63 -3.27 18.78
C PRO A 88 -4.51 -2.84 17.30
N VAL A 89 -3.33 -2.43 16.84
CA VAL A 89 -3.09 -1.96 15.47
C VAL A 89 -1.91 -2.69 14.84
N ASP A 90 -1.90 -2.72 13.51
CA ASP A 90 -0.83 -3.27 12.69
C ASP A 90 -0.36 -2.22 11.66
N VAL A 91 0.92 -2.25 11.30
CA VAL A 91 1.44 -1.52 10.13
C VAL A 91 1.19 -2.39 8.90
N HIS A 92 0.45 -1.84 7.94
CA HIS A 92 0.04 -2.50 6.71
C HIS A 92 0.61 -1.80 5.49
N GLU A 93 0.92 -2.57 4.45
CA GLU A 93 1.31 -2.05 3.13
C GLU A 93 0.08 -1.82 2.25
N ILE A 94 -0.21 -0.56 1.87
CA ILE A 94 -1.37 -0.20 1.03
C ILE A 94 -1.40 -1.03 -0.26
N LYS A 95 -0.26 -1.06 -0.96
CA LYS A 95 0.06 -2.04 -1.99
C LYS A 95 0.96 -3.11 -1.38
N PRO A 96 0.52 -4.38 -1.26
CA PRO A 96 1.37 -5.41 -0.70
C PRO A 96 2.60 -5.66 -1.57
N VAL A 97 3.71 -6.00 -0.93
CA VAL A 97 4.97 -6.32 -1.60
C VAL A 97 4.81 -7.49 -2.58
N LYS A 98 4.01 -8.50 -2.21
CA LYS A 98 3.70 -9.64 -3.09
C LYS A 98 3.11 -9.21 -4.44
N PHE A 99 2.47 -8.04 -4.50
CA PHE A 99 1.89 -7.43 -5.70
C PHE A 99 2.71 -6.26 -6.26
N GLY A 100 4.01 -6.19 -5.94
CA GLY A 100 4.93 -5.17 -6.44
C GLY A 100 4.84 -3.82 -5.73
N GLY A 101 4.30 -3.78 -4.51
CA GLY A 101 4.31 -2.58 -3.68
C GLY A 101 5.69 -2.27 -3.10
N SER A 102 5.96 -0.98 -2.86
CA SER A 102 7.25 -0.56 -2.28
C SER A 102 7.42 -1.08 -0.86
N PRO A 103 8.52 -1.79 -0.55
CA PRO A 103 8.73 -2.36 0.78
C PRO A 103 9.07 -1.29 1.82
N THR A 104 9.68 -0.17 1.44
CA THR A 104 10.23 0.82 2.38
C THR A 104 9.64 2.22 2.26
N ASP A 105 8.89 2.52 1.20
CA ASP A 105 8.26 3.82 1.03
C ASP A 105 7.21 4.06 2.12
N PRO A 106 7.35 5.13 2.94
CA PRO A 106 6.36 5.47 3.96
C PRO A 106 4.97 5.75 3.40
N SER A 107 4.85 6.28 2.18
CA SER A 107 3.55 6.53 1.53
C SER A 107 2.77 5.25 1.24
N ASN A 108 3.47 4.11 1.14
CA ASN A 108 2.87 2.79 1.00
C ASN A 108 2.54 2.15 2.36
N LYS A 109 2.69 2.85 3.49
CA LYS A 109 2.44 2.30 4.83
C LYS A 109 1.27 3.02 5.49
N ILE A 110 0.40 2.25 6.12
CA ILE A 110 -0.71 2.75 6.92
C ILE A 110 -0.82 1.96 8.22
N ILE A 111 -1.19 2.65 9.31
CA ILE A 111 -1.53 1.99 10.57
C ILE A 111 -3.01 1.65 10.53
N LEU A 112 -3.34 0.37 10.65
CA LEU A 112 -4.72 -0.12 10.62
C LEU A 112 -5.09 -0.75 11.95
N ASP A 113 -6.37 -0.70 12.29
CA ASP A 113 -6.92 -1.59 13.31
C ASP A 113 -6.64 -3.05 12.94
N ARG A 114 -6.18 -3.82 13.94
CA ARG A 114 -5.75 -5.21 13.75
C ARG A 114 -6.91 -6.10 13.30
N SER A 115 -8.13 -5.84 13.77
CA SER A 115 -9.31 -6.61 13.38
C SER A 115 -9.62 -6.37 11.92
N LEU A 116 -9.70 -5.11 11.49
CA LEU A 116 -9.90 -4.73 10.08
C LEU A 116 -8.83 -5.36 9.17
N HIS A 117 -7.56 -5.25 9.57
CA HIS A 117 -6.43 -5.77 8.81
C HIS A 117 -6.53 -7.30 8.59
N ARG A 118 -6.89 -8.05 9.64
CA ARG A 118 -6.89 -9.52 9.61
C ARG A 118 -8.17 -10.13 9.07
N GLN A 119 -9.31 -9.48 9.27
CA GLN A 119 -10.62 -10.01 8.90
C GLN A 119 -11.06 -9.60 7.50
N GLN A 120 -10.57 -8.47 6.97
CA GLN A 120 -11.04 -7.95 5.69
C GLN A 120 -9.90 -7.73 4.70
N VAL A 121 -8.87 -6.97 5.09
CA VAL A 121 -7.80 -6.57 4.16
C VAL A 121 -6.94 -7.76 3.72
N THR A 122 -6.41 -8.54 4.66
CA THR A 122 -5.56 -9.69 4.36
C THR A 122 -6.33 -10.78 3.57
N PRO A 123 -7.56 -11.17 3.96
CA PRO A 123 -8.34 -12.13 3.20
C PRO A 123 -8.63 -11.71 1.77
N TRP A 124 -8.95 -10.43 1.53
CA TRP A 124 -9.22 -9.93 0.18
C TRP A 124 -7.99 -10.08 -0.74
N TRP A 125 -6.81 -9.67 -0.27
CA TRP A 125 -5.57 -9.83 -1.04
C TRP A 125 -5.20 -11.30 -1.28
N ASN A 126 -5.43 -12.17 -0.29
CA ASN A 126 -5.20 -13.61 -0.45
C ASN A 126 -6.17 -14.21 -1.47
N GLN A 127 -7.41 -13.74 -1.52
CA GLN A 127 -8.38 -14.19 -2.53
C GLN A 127 -7.95 -13.72 -3.92
N LEU A 128 -7.58 -12.45 -4.07
CA LEU A 128 -7.05 -11.93 -5.33
C LEU A 128 -5.84 -12.74 -5.82
N GLN A 129 -4.91 -13.12 -4.92
CA GLN A 129 -3.76 -13.95 -5.29
C GLN A 129 -4.20 -15.31 -5.88
N LYS A 130 -5.19 -15.97 -5.27
CA LYS A 130 -5.73 -17.24 -5.78
C LYS A 130 -6.42 -17.07 -7.13
N ASP A 131 -7.19 -16.00 -7.29
CA ASP A 131 -7.97 -15.75 -8.50
C ASP A 131 -7.08 -15.49 -9.73
N ILE A 132 -5.88 -14.93 -9.53
CA ILE A 132 -4.89 -14.72 -10.59
C ILE A 132 -3.93 -15.91 -10.78
N GLY A 133 -4.15 -17.03 -10.09
CA GLY A 133 -3.39 -18.28 -10.26
C GLY A 133 -2.08 -18.37 -9.48
N GLY A 134 -1.97 -17.69 -8.34
CA GLY A 134 -0.80 -17.75 -7.44
C GLY A 134 -1.06 -18.32 -6.05
#